data_AF-A0A957J3T8-F1
#
_entry.id   AF-A0A957J3T8-F1
#
_cell.length_a   1.000
_cell.length_b   1.000
_cell.length_c   1.000
_cell.angle_alpha   90.00
_cell.angle_beta   90.00
_cell.angle_gamma   90.00
#
_symmetry.space_group_name_H-M   'P 1'
#
loop_
_entity.id
_entity.type
_entity.pdbx_description
1 polymer ?
#
loop_
_entity_poly.entity_id
_entity_poly.type
_entity_poly.pdbx_seq_one_letter_code
_entity_poly.pdbx_strand_id
1 'polypeptide(L)'
;MASLENLTESDIRKVVNSQSLQRAREYVVLIRDAVRNGRSLRAEVGKGRLYHVEIDVLEDGILAACSCAYNWNNYCKHIGAVLLRWIEQPGSFAVETPVSGDSHALIETFAATVPQTAVPNTPPFWVSTPYPARQKETDDALREWLSEYKVQELRQIAKRQDWPLQGNLKADIIQQIMNYMLQPGIILKSLSRLDAEHRQVFDALGLLYPGIFFQTEHLTSLVDYWGKLTQHKQLMAYTVHLCEAGLAMPANFDPQYWQQAAIVPNSLMRVLPPLLAERIPPTTLSENVHSTMRSGQSRPFLQHVHHILRLLEQSKPTLR
;
A
#
# COMPACT_ATOMS: atom_id res chain seq x y z
N MET A 1 3.86 -30.79 -3.69
CA MET A 1 2.79 -29.79 -3.90
C MET A 1 2.39 -29.32 -2.52
N ALA A 2 2.44 -28.01 -2.24
CA ALA A 2 2.17 -27.50 -0.91
C ALA A 2 0.65 -27.43 -0.68
N SER A 3 0.19 -28.00 0.41
CA SER A 3 -1.16 -27.84 0.95
C SER A 3 -1.04 -27.71 2.46
N LEU A 4 -2.10 -27.29 3.15
CA LEU A 4 -2.04 -27.17 4.62
C LEU A 4 -1.66 -28.50 5.30
N GLU A 5 -2.09 -29.60 4.71
CA GLU A 5 -1.89 -30.98 5.19
C GLU A 5 -0.46 -31.45 5.03
N ASN A 6 0.26 -30.91 4.03
CA ASN A 6 1.62 -31.31 3.68
C ASN A 6 2.64 -30.18 3.90
N LEU A 7 2.23 -29.10 4.58
CA LEU A 7 3.06 -27.94 4.82
C LEU A 7 4.20 -28.32 5.78
N THR A 8 5.45 -28.06 5.40
CA THR A 8 6.62 -28.33 6.24
C THR A 8 7.32 -27.06 6.70
N GLU A 9 8.13 -27.16 7.76
CA GLU A 9 8.98 -26.03 8.19
C GLU A 9 9.95 -25.60 7.08
N SER A 10 10.37 -26.54 6.21
CA SER A 10 11.20 -26.21 5.05
C SER A 10 10.46 -25.31 4.06
N ASP A 11 9.15 -25.45 3.91
CA ASP A 11 8.34 -24.59 3.05
C ASP A 11 8.18 -23.19 3.66
N ILE A 12 8.02 -23.12 4.99
CA ILE A 12 8.03 -21.85 5.72
C ILE A 12 9.38 -21.13 5.52
N ARG A 13 10.51 -21.84 5.60
CA ARG A 13 11.85 -21.26 5.41
C ARG A 13 12.12 -20.70 4.02
N LYS A 14 11.36 -21.12 3.00
CA LYS A 14 11.46 -20.55 1.65
C LYS A 14 10.87 -19.13 1.58
N VAL A 15 9.90 -18.79 2.44
CA VAL A 15 9.18 -17.51 2.41
C VAL A 15 9.48 -16.62 3.62
N VAL A 16 9.70 -17.20 4.79
CA VAL A 16 10.06 -16.50 6.03
C VAL A 16 11.57 -16.56 6.22
N ASN A 17 12.22 -15.39 6.25
CA ASN A 17 13.66 -15.32 6.52
C ASN A 17 14.02 -15.87 7.92
N SER A 18 15.27 -16.29 8.10
CA SER A 18 15.75 -16.95 9.31
C SER A 18 15.57 -16.12 10.59
N GLN A 19 15.77 -14.80 10.52
CA GLN A 19 15.62 -13.90 11.67
C GLN A 19 14.15 -13.76 12.10
N SER A 20 13.24 -13.58 11.14
CA SER A 20 11.80 -13.56 11.38
C SER A 20 11.30 -14.89 11.92
N LEU A 21 11.80 -16.01 11.39
CA LEU A 21 11.40 -17.35 11.80
C LEU A 21 11.88 -17.70 13.22
N GLN A 22 13.10 -17.28 13.59
CA GLN A 22 13.59 -17.46 14.96
C GLN A 22 12.67 -16.75 15.96
N ARG A 23 12.29 -15.51 15.67
CA ARG A 23 11.37 -14.73 16.49
C ARG A 23 9.94 -15.27 16.46
N ALA A 24 9.52 -15.88 15.36
CA ALA A 24 8.18 -16.45 15.23
C ALA A 24 7.90 -17.52 16.30
N ARG A 25 8.90 -18.33 16.66
CA ARG A 25 8.77 -19.38 17.68
C ARG A 25 8.33 -18.82 19.04
N GLU A 26 8.82 -17.65 19.41
CA GLU A 26 8.44 -16.97 20.66
C GLU A 26 6.99 -16.48 20.65
N TYR A 27 6.41 -16.29 19.46
CA TYR A 27 5.06 -15.75 19.26
C TYR A 27 3.98 -16.82 19.07
N VAL A 28 4.36 -18.09 18.91
CA VAL A 28 3.41 -19.21 18.76
C VAL A 28 2.43 -19.27 19.95
N VAL A 29 2.91 -18.98 21.16
CA VAL A 29 2.09 -18.96 22.38
C VAL A 29 1.20 -17.71 22.52
N LEU A 30 1.32 -16.75 21.60
CA LEU A 30 0.60 -15.47 21.61
C LEU A 30 -0.51 -15.42 20.57
N ILE A 31 -0.81 -16.57 19.97
CA ILE A 31 -1.86 -16.73 18.97
C ILE A 31 -3.20 -16.90 19.68
N ARG A 32 -4.21 -16.19 19.18
CA ARG A 32 -5.60 -16.23 19.63
C ARG A 32 -6.52 -16.36 18.42
N ASP A 33 -7.72 -16.87 18.65
CA ASP A 33 -8.80 -16.96 17.66
C ASP A 33 -8.33 -17.57 16.33
N ALA A 34 -7.56 -18.65 16.45
CA ALA A 34 -6.99 -19.37 15.33
C ALA A 34 -8.10 -20.16 14.62
N VAL A 35 -8.35 -19.85 13.37
CA VAL A 35 -9.42 -20.43 12.55
C VAL A 35 -8.83 -20.97 11.26
N ARG A 36 -9.28 -22.17 10.89
CA ARG A 36 -9.04 -22.77 9.59
C ARG A 36 -10.33 -22.76 8.78
N ASN A 37 -10.25 -22.25 7.54
CA ASN A 37 -11.31 -22.36 6.55
C ASN A 37 -10.74 -22.91 5.25
N GLY A 38 -11.01 -24.19 4.95
CA GLY A 38 -10.47 -24.85 3.76
C GLY A 38 -8.93 -24.86 3.74
N ARG A 39 -8.36 -24.06 2.83
CA ARG A 39 -6.91 -23.87 2.61
C ARG A 39 -6.33 -22.61 3.29
N SER A 40 -7.17 -21.88 4.01
CA SER A 40 -6.86 -20.59 4.62
C SER A 40 -6.75 -20.73 6.14
N LEU A 41 -5.80 -19.98 6.72
CA LEU A 41 -5.62 -19.82 8.15
C LEU A 41 -5.80 -18.35 8.53
N ARG A 42 -6.51 -18.10 9.63
CA ARG A 42 -6.61 -16.79 10.26
C ARG A 42 -6.29 -16.89 11.72
N ALA A 43 -5.66 -15.86 12.26
CA ALA A 43 -5.47 -15.74 13.69
C ALA A 43 -5.14 -14.30 14.10
N GLU A 44 -5.26 -14.03 15.39
CA GLU A 44 -4.73 -12.85 16.02
C GLU A 44 -3.44 -13.16 16.77
N VAL A 45 -2.44 -12.28 16.69
CA VAL A 45 -1.12 -12.52 17.29
C VAL A 45 -0.65 -11.27 18.05
N GLY A 46 -0.36 -11.40 19.35
CA GLY A 46 0.27 -10.32 20.12
C GLY A 46 0.09 -10.40 21.65
N LYS A 47 0.94 -9.68 22.40
CA LYS A 47 0.86 -9.54 23.87
C LYS A 47 0.09 -8.30 24.34
N GLY A 48 -0.19 -7.34 23.46
CA GLY A 48 -0.85 -6.08 23.82
C GLY A 48 -1.62 -5.48 22.64
N ARG A 49 -0.92 -5.15 21.55
CA ARG A 49 -1.56 -4.89 20.26
C ARG A 49 -1.73 -6.21 19.51
N LEU A 50 -2.98 -6.52 19.14
CA LEU A 50 -3.31 -7.72 18.38
C LEU A 50 -3.12 -7.42 16.88
N TYR A 51 -2.37 -8.27 16.21
CA TYR A 51 -2.18 -8.22 14.77
C TYR A 51 -2.97 -9.34 14.11
N HIS A 52 -3.74 -9.00 13.08
CA HIS A 52 -4.50 -9.97 12.32
C HIS A 52 -3.59 -10.56 11.26
N VAL A 53 -3.58 -11.88 11.18
CA VAL A 53 -2.79 -12.67 10.24
C VAL A 53 -3.77 -13.50 9.41
N GLU A 54 -3.60 -13.45 8.10
CA GLU A 54 -4.32 -14.30 7.16
C GLU A 54 -3.30 -14.96 6.23
N ILE A 55 -3.46 -16.27 6.01
CA ILE A 55 -2.55 -17.06 5.20
C ILE A 55 -3.36 -18.01 4.32
N ASP A 56 -3.07 -18.02 3.03
CA ASP A 56 -3.53 -19.01 2.08
C ASP A 56 -2.36 -19.90 1.66
N VAL A 57 -2.52 -21.21 1.78
CA VAL A 57 -1.58 -22.18 1.23
C VAL A 57 -2.12 -22.69 -0.10
N LEU A 58 -1.43 -22.31 -1.18
CA LEU A 58 -1.74 -22.66 -2.56
C LEU A 58 -0.73 -23.68 -3.08
N GLU A 59 -1.04 -24.28 -4.23
CA GLU A 59 -0.16 -25.29 -4.84
C GLU A 59 1.21 -24.72 -5.26
N ASP A 60 1.23 -23.44 -5.64
CA ASP A 60 2.38 -22.68 -6.13
C ASP A 60 3.10 -21.86 -5.04
N GLY A 61 2.56 -21.81 -3.81
CA GLY A 61 3.22 -21.12 -2.71
C GLY A 61 2.34 -20.79 -1.52
N ILE A 62 2.88 -19.99 -0.61
CA ILE A 62 2.17 -19.45 0.54
C ILE A 62 1.93 -17.98 0.23
N LEU A 63 0.69 -17.52 0.39
CA LEU A 63 0.32 -16.12 0.37
C LEU A 63 -0.09 -15.71 1.78
N ALA A 64 0.50 -14.65 2.33
CA ALA A 64 0.15 -14.21 3.67
C ALA A 64 0.14 -12.71 3.81
N ALA A 65 -0.73 -12.23 4.71
CA ALA A 65 -0.83 -10.86 5.12
C ALA A 65 -0.82 -10.74 6.64
N CYS A 66 -0.24 -9.66 7.14
CA CYS A 66 -0.30 -9.31 8.56
C CYS A 66 -0.53 -7.82 8.72
N SER A 67 -1.38 -7.42 9.67
CA SER A 67 -1.65 -6.01 9.95
C SER A 67 -0.49 -5.26 10.65
N CYS A 68 0.64 -5.91 10.91
CA CYS A 68 1.79 -5.27 11.56
C CYS A 68 2.54 -4.33 10.61
N ALA A 69 2.97 -3.18 11.11
CA ALA A 69 3.72 -2.17 10.35
C ALA A 69 5.11 -2.65 9.89
N TYR A 70 5.65 -3.71 10.50
CA TYR A 70 6.96 -4.25 10.19
C TYR A 70 6.87 -5.32 9.10
N ASN A 71 7.08 -4.91 7.85
CA ASN A 71 7.16 -5.82 6.72
C ASN A 71 8.61 -6.28 6.46
N TRP A 72 9.08 -7.32 7.17
CA TRP A 72 10.42 -7.91 6.99
C TRP A 72 10.48 -8.77 5.72
N ASN A 73 10.47 -8.16 4.55
CA ASN A 73 10.50 -8.84 3.25
C ASN A 73 9.26 -9.74 3.01
N ASN A 74 8.07 -9.17 3.18
CA ASN A 74 6.73 -9.77 2.97
C ASN A 74 6.25 -10.81 3.99
N TYR A 75 7.14 -11.38 4.83
CA TYR A 75 6.76 -12.40 5.80
C TYR A 75 7.34 -12.11 7.19
N CYS A 76 6.49 -11.53 8.05
CA CYS A 76 6.87 -11.15 9.41
C CYS A 76 6.83 -12.35 10.37
N LYS A 77 7.38 -12.15 11.57
CA LYS A 77 7.35 -13.15 12.65
C LYS A 77 5.94 -13.62 13.04
N HIS A 78 4.91 -12.78 12.88
CA HIS A 78 3.52 -13.18 13.20
C HIS A 78 2.98 -14.20 12.19
N ILE A 79 3.26 -13.99 10.89
CA ILE A 79 2.93 -14.97 9.84
C ILE A 79 3.66 -16.28 10.10
N GLY A 80 4.97 -16.21 10.39
CA GLY A 80 5.74 -17.38 10.76
C GLY A 80 5.16 -18.10 11.98
N ALA A 81 4.66 -17.38 12.98
CA ALA A 81 4.10 -17.97 14.20
C ALA A 81 2.83 -18.77 13.89
N VAL A 82 1.93 -18.23 13.06
CA VAL A 82 0.69 -18.94 12.67
C VAL A 82 0.99 -20.18 11.84
N LEU A 83 1.95 -20.10 10.91
CA LEU A 83 2.37 -21.26 10.12
C LEU A 83 3.04 -22.34 10.97
N LEU A 84 3.92 -21.96 11.89
CA LEU A 84 4.53 -22.90 12.84
C LEU A 84 3.47 -23.55 13.73
N ARG A 85 2.55 -22.76 14.27
CA ARG A 85 1.43 -23.25 15.09
C ARG A 85 0.58 -24.26 14.33
N TRP A 86 0.31 -24.01 13.05
CA TRP A 86 -0.44 -24.92 12.20
C TRP A 86 0.28 -26.27 12.01
N ILE A 87 1.58 -26.25 11.72
CA ILE A 87 2.36 -27.50 11.56
C ILE A 87 2.45 -28.27 12.88
N GLU A 88 2.70 -27.57 13.98
CA GLU A 88 2.90 -28.20 15.29
C GLU A 88 1.58 -28.71 15.90
N GLN A 89 0.50 -27.94 15.77
CA GLN A 89 -0.78 -28.17 16.44
C GLN A 89 -1.95 -27.76 15.55
N PRO A 90 -2.21 -28.45 14.42
CA PRO A 90 -3.28 -28.10 13.50
C PRO A 90 -4.66 -28.17 14.17
N GLY A 91 -4.85 -29.10 15.12
CA GLY A 91 -6.08 -29.21 15.91
C GLY A 91 -6.34 -28.05 16.87
N SER A 92 -5.40 -27.10 17.03
CA SER A 92 -5.64 -25.88 17.81
C SER A 92 -6.40 -24.80 17.04
N PHE A 93 -6.66 -25.02 15.75
CA PHE A 93 -7.46 -24.13 14.92
C PHE A 93 -8.92 -24.60 14.90
N ALA A 94 -9.85 -23.70 15.19
CA ALA A 94 -11.26 -23.97 14.99
C ALA A 94 -11.53 -24.15 13.49
N VAL A 95 -12.21 -25.24 13.11
CA VAL A 95 -12.57 -25.49 11.72
C VAL A 95 -13.94 -24.88 11.47
N GLU A 96 -14.00 -23.83 10.64
CA GLU A 96 -15.26 -23.31 10.15
C GLU A 96 -15.87 -24.35 9.18
N THR A 97 -16.84 -25.10 9.68
CA THR A 97 -17.67 -25.95 8.83
C THR A 97 -18.75 -25.06 8.22
N PRO A 98 -18.97 -25.06 6.89
CA PRO A 98 -20.10 -24.32 6.33
C PRO A 98 -21.37 -24.89 6.94
N VAL A 99 -22.13 -24.04 7.66
CA VAL A 99 -23.42 -24.43 8.22
C VAL A 99 -24.34 -24.70 7.04
N SER A 100 -24.70 -25.97 6.85
CA SER A 100 -25.80 -26.40 5.98
C SER A 100 -27.11 -25.91 6.61
N GLY A 101 -27.49 -24.68 6.29
CA GLY A 101 -28.73 -24.05 6.72
C GLY A 101 -29.55 -23.62 5.53
N ASP A 102 -30.58 -24.42 5.23
CA ASP A 102 -31.68 -24.08 4.34
C ASP A 102 -32.41 -22.82 4.84
N SER A 103 -32.02 -21.65 4.35
CA SER A 103 -32.90 -20.50 4.13
C SER A 103 -32.11 -19.45 3.37
N HIS A 104 -31.98 -19.66 2.06
CA HIS A 104 -31.55 -18.61 1.16
C HIS A 104 -32.66 -17.56 1.12
N ALA A 105 -32.45 -16.42 1.78
CA ALA A 105 -32.97 -15.18 1.22
C ALA A 105 -32.30 -15.06 -0.15
N LEU A 106 -33.01 -15.53 -1.19
CA LEU A 106 -32.58 -15.47 -2.58
C LEU A 106 -32.44 -13.99 -2.93
N ILE A 107 -31.24 -13.46 -2.75
CA ILE A 107 -30.81 -12.33 -3.57
C ILE A 107 -30.94 -12.84 -5.00
N GLU A 108 -31.83 -12.24 -5.79
CA GLU A 108 -31.92 -12.53 -7.21
C GLU A 108 -30.56 -12.24 -7.84
N THR A 109 -29.78 -13.30 -8.05
CA THR A 109 -28.56 -13.24 -8.84
C THR A 109 -28.99 -13.31 -10.29
N PHE A 110 -28.99 -12.17 -10.96
CA PHE A 110 -29.01 -12.18 -12.42
C PHE A 110 -27.60 -12.51 -12.89
N ALA A 111 -27.49 -13.44 -13.83
CA ALA A 111 -26.27 -13.57 -14.61
C ALA A 111 -26.07 -12.23 -15.33
N ALA A 112 -25.18 -11.38 -14.80
CA ALA A 112 -24.70 -10.25 -15.55
C ALA A 112 -24.04 -10.83 -16.79
N THR A 113 -24.66 -10.65 -17.96
CA THR A 113 -23.93 -10.80 -19.21
C THR A 113 -22.72 -9.91 -19.06
N VAL A 114 -21.52 -10.48 -19.11
CA VAL A 114 -20.30 -9.69 -19.10
C VAL A 114 -20.51 -8.68 -20.23
N PRO A 115 -20.69 -7.38 -19.92
CA PRO A 115 -20.90 -6.40 -20.98
C PRO A 115 -19.72 -6.59 -21.90
N GLN A 116 -19.95 -6.62 -23.21
CA GLN A 116 -18.88 -6.80 -24.20
C GLN A 116 -17.82 -5.76 -23.86
N THR A 117 -16.78 -6.16 -23.14
CA THR A 117 -15.83 -5.21 -22.55
C THR A 117 -15.17 -4.62 -23.75
N ALA A 118 -15.37 -3.31 -23.97
CA ALA A 118 -14.81 -2.61 -25.09
C ALA A 118 -13.31 -2.90 -25.08
N VAL A 119 -12.85 -3.77 -25.98
CA VAL A 119 -11.44 -4.03 -26.17
C VAL A 119 -10.94 -2.76 -26.86
N PRO A 120 -10.10 -1.94 -26.20
CA PRO A 120 -9.64 -0.73 -26.82
C PRO A 120 -8.94 -1.09 -28.13
N ASN A 121 -9.31 -0.42 -29.24
CA ASN A 121 -8.65 -0.64 -30.54
C ASN A 121 -7.14 -0.40 -30.47
N THR A 122 -6.71 0.42 -29.51
CA THR A 122 -5.32 0.63 -29.16
C THR A 122 -5.06 0.18 -27.73
N PRO A 123 -4.05 -0.67 -27.49
CA PRO A 123 -3.70 -1.06 -26.13
C PRO A 123 -3.39 0.20 -25.29
N PRO A 124 -3.85 0.25 -24.03
CA PRO A 124 -3.52 1.34 -23.13
C PRO A 124 -2.01 1.59 -23.08
N PHE A 125 -1.59 2.85 -22.91
CA PHE A 125 -0.17 3.22 -22.96
C PHE A 125 0.70 2.38 -22.01
N TRP A 126 0.20 2.00 -20.85
CA TRP A 126 0.93 1.20 -19.86
C TRP A 126 1.17 -0.26 -20.28
N VAL A 127 0.38 -0.79 -21.23
CA VAL A 127 0.63 -2.09 -21.88
C VAL A 127 1.70 -1.95 -22.97
N SER A 128 1.63 -0.86 -23.73
CA SER A 128 2.50 -0.60 -24.88
C SER A 128 3.90 -0.12 -24.46
N THR A 129 4.00 0.60 -23.34
CA THR A 129 5.25 1.18 -22.83
C THR A 129 5.81 0.30 -21.71
N PRO A 130 6.99 -0.34 -21.91
CA PRO A 130 7.62 -1.18 -20.90
C PRO A 130 7.82 -0.44 -19.57
N TYR A 131 7.71 -1.18 -18.46
CA TYR A 131 7.86 -0.61 -17.12
C TYR A 131 9.11 0.26 -16.92
N PRO A 132 10.33 -0.16 -17.33
CA PRO A 132 11.52 0.66 -17.14
C PRO A 132 11.46 2.00 -17.90
N ALA A 133 10.78 2.03 -19.06
CA ALA A 133 10.60 3.27 -19.81
C ALA A 133 9.64 4.23 -19.09
N ARG A 134 8.53 3.73 -18.52
CA ARG A 134 7.61 4.52 -17.69
C ARG A 134 8.26 4.99 -16.38
N GLN A 135 9.13 4.16 -15.79
CA GLN A 135 9.89 4.57 -14.62
C GLN A 135 10.83 5.72 -14.95
N LYS A 136 11.56 5.59 -16.06
CA LYS A 136 12.44 6.63 -16.56
C LYS A 136 11.68 7.94 -16.86
N GLU A 137 10.52 7.85 -17.49
CA GLU A 137 9.67 9.02 -17.79
C GLU A 137 9.26 9.77 -16.52
N THR A 138 8.83 9.05 -15.48
CA THR A 138 8.43 9.67 -14.20
C THR A 138 9.62 10.20 -13.39
N ASP A 139 10.81 9.60 -13.55
CA ASP A 139 12.05 10.10 -12.94
C ASP A 139 12.58 11.35 -13.68
N ASP A 140 12.50 11.36 -15.01
CA ASP A 140 12.87 12.50 -15.85
C ASP A 140 11.93 13.70 -15.58
N ALA A 141 10.63 13.46 -15.41
CA ALA A 141 9.67 14.49 -15.01
C ALA A 141 10.00 15.07 -13.61
N LEU A 142 10.33 14.22 -12.63
CA LEU A 142 10.78 14.70 -11.32
C LEU A 142 12.05 15.55 -11.43
N ARG A 143 13.00 15.14 -12.27
CA ARG A 143 14.24 15.91 -12.52
C ARG A 143 13.93 17.29 -13.11
N GLU A 144 13.06 17.35 -14.11
CA GLU A 144 12.64 18.59 -14.75
C GLU A 144 11.99 19.53 -13.72
N TRP A 145 11.08 19.02 -12.89
CA TRP A 145 10.47 19.85 -11.85
C TRP A 145 11.47 20.33 -10.79
N LEU A 146 12.39 19.47 -10.34
CA LEU A 146 13.47 19.89 -9.44
C LEU A 146 14.39 20.94 -10.08
N SER A 147 14.43 20.99 -11.41
CA SER A 147 15.17 21.99 -12.17
C SER A 147 14.52 23.38 -12.16
N GLU A 148 13.26 23.52 -11.76
CA GLU A 148 12.60 24.81 -11.57
C GLU A 148 13.03 25.50 -10.27
N TYR A 149 13.37 24.74 -9.24
CA TYR A 149 13.85 25.30 -7.96
C TYR A 149 15.21 25.98 -8.09
N LYS A 150 15.43 27.05 -7.34
CA LYS A 150 16.75 27.65 -7.14
C LYS A 150 17.62 26.71 -6.31
N VAL A 151 18.95 26.79 -6.51
CA VAL A 151 19.93 26.00 -5.75
C VAL A 151 19.76 26.19 -4.23
N GLN A 152 19.41 27.40 -3.78
CA GLN A 152 19.17 27.69 -2.37
C GLN A 152 17.95 26.93 -1.82
N GLU A 153 16.86 26.84 -2.59
CA GLU A 153 15.64 26.13 -2.20
C GLU A 153 15.89 24.61 -2.15
N LEU A 154 16.59 24.07 -3.15
CA LEU A 154 17.02 22.67 -3.15
C LEU A 154 17.85 22.32 -1.90
N ARG A 155 18.77 23.20 -1.50
CA ARG A 155 19.56 23.03 -0.28
C ARG A 155 18.70 23.15 0.99
N GLN A 156 17.69 24.00 0.99
CA GLN A 156 16.76 24.11 2.11
C GLN A 156 15.92 22.85 2.28
N ILE A 157 15.41 22.28 1.18
CA ILE A 157 14.71 20.98 1.16
C ILE A 157 15.61 19.91 1.77
N ALA A 158 16.83 19.77 1.25
CA ALA A 158 17.79 18.79 1.75
C ALA A 158 18.13 19.00 3.23
N LYS A 159 18.32 20.25 3.66
CA LYS A 159 18.60 20.59 5.06
C LYS A 159 17.44 20.17 5.99
N ARG A 160 16.18 20.44 5.60
CA ARG A 160 15.00 20.03 6.39
C ARG A 160 14.88 18.51 6.53
N GLN A 161 15.40 17.78 5.55
CA GLN A 161 15.37 16.32 5.53
C GLN A 161 16.65 15.65 6.07
N ASP A 162 17.62 16.45 6.53
CA ASP A 162 18.96 15.99 6.94
C ASP A 162 19.70 15.22 5.82
N TRP A 163 19.50 15.61 4.56
CA TRP A 163 20.18 15.01 3.41
C TRP A 163 21.51 15.70 3.16
N PRO A 164 22.66 14.99 3.30
CA PRO A 164 23.95 15.58 3.01
C PRO A 164 24.09 15.78 1.49
N LEU A 165 24.34 17.02 1.11
CA LEU A 165 24.61 17.41 -0.28
C LEU A 165 26.05 17.87 -0.44
N GLN A 166 26.66 17.49 -1.56
CA GLN A 166 28.00 17.92 -1.96
C GLN A 166 27.96 18.62 -3.33
N GLY A 167 28.98 19.41 -3.61
CA GLY A 167 29.12 20.14 -4.87
C GLY A 167 28.25 21.39 -4.96
N ASN A 168 28.44 22.14 -6.05
CA ASN A 168 27.78 23.42 -6.31
C ASN A 168 26.96 23.44 -7.61
N LEU A 169 27.16 22.45 -8.48
CA LEU A 169 26.41 22.36 -9.73
C LEU A 169 24.98 21.93 -9.45
N LYS A 170 24.01 22.65 -10.03
CA LYS A 170 22.59 22.41 -9.83
C LYS A 170 22.19 20.99 -10.23
N ALA A 171 22.70 20.49 -11.35
CA ALA A 171 22.43 19.13 -11.83
C ALA A 171 22.86 18.06 -10.82
N ASP A 172 24.03 18.21 -10.20
CA ASP A 172 24.55 17.26 -9.21
C ASP A 172 23.71 17.29 -7.92
N ILE A 173 23.27 18.47 -7.51
CA ILE A 173 22.38 18.66 -6.35
C ILE A 173 21.03 17.98 -6.60
N ILE A 174 20.44 18.20 -7.79
CA ILE A 174 19.18 17.56 -8.19
C ILE A 174 19.34 16.04 -8.17
N GLN A 175 20.41 15.51 -8.76
CA GLN A 175 20.65 14.06 -8.78
C GLN A 175 20.77 13.48 -7.37
N GLN A 176 21.49 14.16 -6.47
CA GLN A 176 21.60 13.75 -5.07
C GLN A 176 20.24 13.76 -4.36
N ILE A 177 19.43 14.81 -4.53
CA ILE A 177 18.08 14.90 -3.96
C ILE A 177 17.19 13.77 -4.48
N MET A 178 17.19 13.52 -5.79
CA MET A 178 16.44 12.40 -6.37
C MET A 178 16.88 11.06 -5.76
N ASN A 179 18.18 10.83 -5.60
CA ASN A 179 18.70 9.60 -4.99
C ASN A 179 18.20 9.41 -3.55
N TYR A 180 17.98 10.48 -2.79
CA TYR A 180 17.38 10.40 -1.45
C TYR A 180 15.87 10.19 -1.50
N MET A 181 15.15 10.96 -2.32
CA MET A 181 13.69 10.88 -2.44
C MET A 181 13.21 9.51 -2.91
N LEU A 182 13.96 8.88 -3.82
CA LEU A 182 13.61 7.59 -4.42
C LEU A 182 14.12 6.40 -3.60
N GLN A 183 14.67 6.62 -2.41
CA GLN A 183 15.01 5.54 -1.48
C GLN A 183 13.85 5.29 -0.50
N PRO A 184 13.18 4.11 -0.55
CA PRO A 184 12.01 3.82 0.28
C PRO A 184 12.23 4.06 1.78
N GLY A 185 13.38 3.65 2.32
CA GLY A 185 13.68 3.82 3.74
C GLY A 185 13.85 5.28 4.17
N ILE A 186 14.41 6.12 3.29
CA ILE A 186 14.66 7.54 3.57
C ILE A 186 13.35 8.31 3.51
N ILE A 187 12.56 8.10 2.45
CA ILE A 187 11.28 8.82 2.31
C ILE A 187 10.28 8.42 3.39
N LEU A 188 10.28 7.15 3.83
CA LEU A 188 9.46 6.70 4.94
C LEU A 188 9.83 7.41 6.25
N LYS A 189 11.14 7.64 6.49
CA LYS A 189 11.61 8.43 7.62
C LYS A 189 11.09 9.87 7.52
N SER A 190 11.16 10.49 6.33
CA SER A 190 10.61 11.83 6.09
C SER A 190 9.11 11.89 6.37
N LEU A 191 8.33 10.93 5.89
CA LEU A 191 6.88 10.86 6.15
C LEU A 191 6.54 10.60 7.62
N SER A 192 7.37 9.86 8.36
CA SER A 192 7.15 9.60 9.78
C SER A 192 7.33 10.84 10.67
N ARG A 193 7.96 11.90 10.15
CA ARG A 193 8.14 13.19 10.83
C ARG A 193 6.94 14.12 10.66
N LEU A 194 6.05 13.84 9.71
CA LEU A 194 4.83 14.61 9.55
C LEU A 194 3.89 14.36 10.75
N ASP A 195 3.25 15.41 11.23
CA ASP A 195 2.10 15.25 12.12
C ASP A 195 0.91 14.64 11.37
N ALA A 196 -0.14 14.29 12.13
CA ALA A 196 -1.31 13.61 11.60
C ALA A 196 -2.05 14.41 10.52
N GLU A 197 -2.07 15.74 10.60
CA GLU A 197 -2.79 16.63 9.68
C GLU A 197 -2.01 16.81 8.37
N HIS A 198 -0.70 17.06 8.44
CA HIS A 198 0.15 17.06 7.25
C HIS A 198 0.14 15.70 6.55
N ARG A 199 0.17 14.62 7.33
CA ARG A 199 0.06 13.28 6.76
C ARG A 199 -1.29 13.07 6.06
N GLN A 200 -2.37 13.63 6.59
CA GLN A 200 -3.71 13.54 6.00
C GLN A 200 -3.78 14.25 4.65
N VAL A 201 -3.25 15.47 4.58
CA VAL A 201 -3.17 16.23 3.32
C VAL A 201 -2.27 15.52 2.31
N PHE A 202 -1.14 14.97 2.76
CA PHE A 202 -0.25 14.19 1.90
C PHE A 202 -0.94 12.95 1.30
N ASP A 203 -1.62 12.16 2.14
CA ASP A 203 -2.33 10.96 1.69
C ASP A 203 -3.45 11.32 0.70
N ALA A 204 -4.11 12.48 0.89
CA ALA A 204 -5.17 12.96 0.02
C ALA A 204 -4.64 13.39 -1.35
N LEU A 205 -3.52 14.12 -1.37
CA LEU A 205 -2.83 14.49 -2.62
C LEU A 205 -2.40 13.26 -3.41
N GLY A 206 -1.82 12.27 -2.74
CA GLY A 206 -1.40 11.03 -3.39
C GLY A 206 -2.56 10.09 -3.77
N LEU A 207 -3.76 10.30 -3.24
CA LEU A 207 -4.95 9.58 -3.72
C LEU A 207 -5.54 10.21 -4.97
N LEU A 208 -5.57 11.54 -5.02
CA LEU A 208 -6.12 12.30 -6.14
C LEU A 208 -5.19 12.28 -7.38
N TYR A 209 -3.92 11.93 -7.20
CA TYR A 209 -2.92 11.87 -8.26
C TYR A 209 -2.12 10.55 -8.21
N PRO A 210 -1.84 9.88 -9.34
CA PRO A 210 -2.06 10.30 -10.73
C PRO A 210 -3.41 9.86 -11.32
N GLY A 211 -3.97 10.70 -12.21
CA GLY A 211 -5.01 10.28 -13.16
C GLY A 211 -6.39 10.92 -12.97
N ILE A 212 -6.60 11.75 -11.96
CA ILE A 212 -7.83 12.55 -11.82
C ILE A 212 -7.42 14.02 -11.82
N PHE A 213 -7.88 14.79 -12.80
CA PHE A 213 -7.82 16.24 -12.69
C PHE A 213 -8.70 16.66 -11.52
N PHE A 214 -8.08 17.21 -10.48
CA PHE A 214 -8.80 17.67 -9.30
C PHE A 214 -8.62 19.17 -9.07
N GLN A 215 -9.61 19.77 -8.43
CA GLN A 215 -9.57 21.16 -7.98
C GLN A 215 -9.35 21.17 -6.46
N THR A 216 -8.97 22.34 -5.92
CA THR A 216 -8.76 22.52 -4.47
C THR A 216 -9.98 22.09 -3.64
N GLU A 217 -11.19 22.23 -4.17
CA GLU A 217 -12.44 21.79 -3.51
C GLU A 217 -12.49 20.28 -3.31
N HIS A 218 -11.99 19.49 -4.26
CA HIS A 218 -11.93 18.03 -4.14
C HIS A 218 -10.93 17.60 -3.06
N LEU A 219 -9.77 18.26 -3.02
CA LEU A 219 -8.77 18.02 -1.97
C LEU A 219 -9.34 18.39 -0.59
N THR A 220 -9.99 19.55 -0.48
CA THR A 220 -10.65 20.01 0.75
C THR A 220 -11.70 19.01 1.21
N SER A 221 -12.60 18.59 0.31
CA SER A 221 -13.66 17.63 0.61
C SER A 221 -13.11 16.30 1.12
N LEU A 222 -12.06 15.78 0.48
CA LEU A 222 -11.45 14.51 0.87
C LEU A 222 -10.74 14.61 2.23
N VAL A 223 -10.02 15.72 2.45
CA VAL A 223 -9.35 15.95 3.72
C VAL A 223 -10.39 16.10 4.84
N ASP A 224 -11.41 16.94 4.67
CA ASP A 224 -12.46 17.14 5.68
C ASP A 224 -13.21 15.84 6.02
N TYR A 225 -13.39 14.95 5.03
CA TYR A 225 -13.97 13.63 5.24
C TYR A 225 -13.14 12.76 6.20
N TRP A 226 -11.81 12.87 6.19
CA TRP A 226 -10.92 12.14 7.08
C TRP A 226 -10.71 12.80 8.45
N GLY A 227 -11.16 14.05 8.62
CA GLY A 227 -11.07 14.78 9.88
C GLY A 227 -10.77 16.26 9.65
N LYS A 228 -11.19 17.11 10.59
CA LYS A 228 -10.93 18.55 10.49
C LYS A 228 -9.46 18.87 10.71
N LEU A 229 -8.94 19.75 9.87
CA LEU A 229 -7.64 20.40 10.06
C LEU A 229 -7.76 21.52 11.09
N THR A 230 -6.83 21.57 12.05
CA THR A 230 -6.90 22.53 13.17
C THR A 230 -5.63 23.36 13.35
N GLN A 231 -4.48 22.85 12.91
CA GLN A 231 -3.18 23.53 13.13
C GLN A 231 -3.01 24.77 12.26
N HIS A 232 -3.51 24.74 11.02
CA HIS A 232 -3.44 25.87 10.11
C HIS A 232 -4.81 26.24 9.56
N LYS A 233 -5.07 27.54 9.42
CA LYS A 233 -6.36 28.07 8.98
C LYS A 233 -6.69 27.73 7.53
N GLN A 234 -5.69 27.47 6.70
CA GLN A 234 -5.84 27.29 5.27
C GLN A 234 -5.14 25.99 4.84
N LEU A 235 -5.84 25.19 4.03
CA LEU A 235 -5.31 23.97 3.41
C LEU A 235 -3.98 24.23 2.67
N MET A 236 -3.86 25.40 2.04
CA MET A 236 -2.66 25.80 1.31
C MET A 236 -1.38 25.85 2.18
N ALA A 237 -1.51 26.12 3.49
CA ALA A 237 -0.36 26.09 4.38
C ALA A 237 0.25 24.67 4.46
N TYR A 238 -0.59 23.65 4.56
CA TYR A 238 -0.13 22.26 4.58
C TYR A 238 0.54 21.87 3.27
N THR A 239 -0.03 22.24 2.13
CA THR A 239 0.57 21.92 0.82
C THR A 239 1.91 22.62 0.64
N VAL A 240 2.03 23.89 1.04
CA VAL A 240 3.32 24.61 1.05
C VAL A 240 4.34 23.90 1.94
N HIS A 241 3.99 23.51 3.16
CA HIS A 241 4.92 22.81 4.04
C HIS A 241 5.37 21.46 3.45
N LEU A 242 4.46 20.72 2.80
CA LEU A 242 4.81 19.49 2.09
C LEU A 242 5.76 19.75 0.92
N CYS A 243 5.57 20.84 0.17
CA CYS A 243 6.47 21.27 -0.90
C CYS A 243 7.86 21.66 -0.37
N GLU A 244 7.91 22.45 0.70
CA GLU A 244 9.17 22.84 1.34
C GLU A 244 9.90 21.64 1.97
N ALA A 245 9.16 20.59 2.35
CA ALA A 245 9.72 19.33 2.79
C ALA A 245 10.21 18.44 1.64
N GLY A 246 9.93 18.80 0.38
CA GLY A 246 10.24 17.96 -0.79
C GLY A 246 9.38 16.69 -0.87
N LEU A 247 8.21 16.69 -0.25
CA LEU A 247 7.25 15.57 -0.28
C LEU A 247 6.13 15.80 -1.29
N ALA A 248 5.91 17.05 -1.68
CA ALA A 248 5.01 17.45 -2.76
C ALA A 248 5.71 18.50 -3.63
N MET A 249 5.07 18.86 -4.74
CA MET A 249 5.54 19.88 -5.67
C MET A 249 4.43 20.90 -5.92
N PRO A 250 4.75 22.20 -6.01
CA PRO A 250 3.82 23.22 -6.48
C PRO A 250 3.27 22.86 -7.87
N ALA A 251 1.95 22.95 -8.05
CA ALA A 251 1.34 22.55 -9.32
C ALA A 251 1.58 23.56 -10.46
N ASN A 252 2.05 24.77 -10.14
CA ASN A 252 2.40 25.79 -11.13
C ASN A 252 3.67 25.46 -11.95
N PHE A 253 4.40 24.39 -11.60
CA PHE A 253 5.51 23.88 -12.41
C PHE A 253 5.05 23.06 -13.62
N ASP A 254 3.76 22.73 -13.71
CA ASP A 254 3.19 22.06 -14.87
C ASP A 254 1.97 22.87 -15.38
N PRO A 255 2.03 23.42 -16.62
CA PRO A 255 0.92 24.15 -17.21
C PRO A 255 -0.40 23.36 -17.24
N GLN A 256 -0.34 22.02 -17.24
CA GLN A 256 -1.52 21.15 -17.23
C GLN A 256 -2.24 21.14 -15.87
N TYR A 257 -1.58 21.56 -14.79
CA TYR A 257 -2.08 21.42 -13.41
C TYR A 257 -2.19 22.76 -12.64
N TRP A 258 -2.16 23.90 -13.33
CA TRP A 258 -2.28 25.26 -12.75
C TRP A 258 -3.44 25.51 -11.77
N GLN A 259 -4.50 24.67 -11.79
CA GLN A 259 -5.64 24.76 -10.86
C GLN A 259 -5.46 23.95 -9.56
N GLN A 260 -4.39 23.17 -9.44
CA GLN A 260 -4.09 22.34 -8.28
C GLN A 260 -3.21 23.10 -7.27
N ALA A 261 -3.32 22.74 -6.00
CA ALA A 261 -2.49 23.36 -4.95
C ALA A 261 -1.06 22.79 -4.94
N ALA A 262 -0.94 21.47 -5.08
CA ALA A 262 0.31 20.74 -5.14
C ALA A 262 0.06 19.34 -5.72
N ILE A 263 1.14 18.66 -6.11
CA ILE A 263 1.12 17.27 -6.60
C ILE A 263 2.18 16.42 -5.89
N VAL A 264 1.91 15.13 -5.71
CA VAL A 264 2.93 14.17 -5.25
C VAL A 264 3.52 13.49 -6.49
N PRO A 265 4.84 13.60 -6.75
CA PRO A 265 5.44 13.00 -7.93
C PRO A 265 5.21 11.50 -8.04
N ASN A 266 4.93 10.99 -9.24
CA ASN A 266 4.70 9.55 -9.46
C ASN A 266 5.91 8.68 -9.10
N SER A 267 7.11 9.20 -9.34
CA SER A 267 8.36 8.55 -8.94
C SER A 267 8.47 8.39 -7.42
N LEU A 268 7.95 9.37 -6.66
CA LEU A 268 7.83 9.29 -5.21
C LEU A 268 6.77 8.27 -4.80
N MET A 269 5.57 8.36 -5.39
CA MET A 269 4.47 7.43 -5.13
C MET A 269 4.86 5.96 -5.31
N ARG A 270 5.69 5.68 -6.31
CA ARG A 270 6.18 4.33 -6.61
C ARG A 270 6.97 3.70 -5.46
N VAL A 271 7.71 4.50 -4.69
CA VAL A 271 8.58 4.03 -3.60
C VAL A 271 7.88 4.01 -2.23
N LEU A 272 6.64 4.50 -2.17
CA LEU A 272 5.84 4.53 -0.95
C LEU A 272 5.07 3.22 -0.72
N PRO A 273 4.75 2.90 0.55
CA PRO A 273 3.74 1.90 0.84
C PRO A 273 2.36 2.38 0.36
N PRO A 274 1.35 1.49 0.26
CA PRO A 274 -0.01 1.89 -0.08
C PRO A 274 -0.52 2.98 0.87
N LEU A 275 -0.81 4.17 0.34
CA LEU A 275 -1.13 5.37 1.14
C LEU A 275 -2.34 5.18 2.05
N LEU A 276 -3.33 4.41 1.59
CA LEU A 276 -4.59 4.23 2.30
C LEU A 276 -4.54 3.18 3.41
N ALA A 277 -3.40 2.51 3.62
CA ALA A 277 -3.28 1.43 4.59
C ALA A 277 -3.65 1.85 6.02
N GLU A 278 -3.48 3.13 6.35
CA GLU A 278 -3.80 3.71 7.67
C GLU A 278 -5.07 4.57 7.67
N ARG A 279 -5.57 4.98 6.49
CA ARG A 279 -6.75 5.84 6.34
C ARG A 279 -8.05 5.07 6.19
N ILE A 280 -7.96 3.84 5.70
CA ILE A 280 -9.11 2.96 5.59
C ILE A 280 -9.11 2.09 6.83
N PRO A 281 -10.05 2.34 7.78
CA PRO A 281 -10.19 1.45 8.91
C PRO A 281 -10.43 0.05 8.38
N PRO A 282 -9.85 -1.00 9.01
CA PRO A 282 -10.27 -2.36 8.69
C PRO A 282 -11.78 -2.39 8.89
N THR A 283 -12.52 -2.55 7.81
CA THR A 283 -13.97 -2.55 7.85
C THR A 283 -14.42 -3.83 8.56
N THR A 284 -14.67 -3.76 9.86
CA THR A 284 -15.47 -4.74 10.58
C THR A 284 -16.90 -4.24 10.57
N LEU A 285 -17.65 -4.61 9.52
CA LEU A 285 -19.11 -4.57 9.61
C LEU A 285 -19.54 -5.62 10.64
N SER A 286 -20.58 -5.31 11.42
CA SER A 286 -21.18 -6.23 12.39
C SER A 286 -21.49 -7.57 11.70
N GLU A 287 -21.08 -8.68 12.31
CA GLU A 287 -21.27 -10.05 11.82
C GLU A 287 -22.76 -10.43 11.61
N ASN A 288 -23.69 -9.55 11.99
CA ASN A 288 -25.13 -9.79 11.92
C ASN A 288 -25.78 -9.32 10.62
N VAL A 289 -25.28 -9.77 9.48
CA VAL A 289 -26.14 -9.90 8.30
C VAL A 289 -25.87 -11.28 7.71
N HIS A 290 -26.83 -12.19 7.92
CA HIS A 290 -26.94 -13.52 7.30
C HIS A 290 -27.07 -13.41 5.76
N SER A 291 -26.07 -12.85 5.11
CA SER A 291 -25.89 -12.86 3.66
C SER A 291 -24.63 -13.66 3.37
N THR A 292 -24.68 -14.50 2.34
CA THR A 292 -23.52 -15.19 1.76
C THR A 292 -22.46 -14.23 1.17
N MET A 293 -22.67 -12.92 1.31
CA MET A 293 -21.68 -11.91 0.99
C MET A 293 -20.61 -11.87 2.08
N ARG A 294 -19.46 -12.44 1.78
CA ARG A 294 -18.24 -12.18 2.57
C ARG A 294 -17.80 -10.76 2.28
N SER A 295 -17.80 -9.90 3.30
CA SER A 295 -17.20 -8.57 3.18
C SER A 295 -15.71 -8.74 2.88
N GLY A 296 -15.29 -8.32 1.69
CA GLY A 296 -13.88 -8.22 1.38
C GLY A 296 -13.28 -7.16 2.30
N GLN A 297 -12.42 -7.57 3.22
CA GLN A 297 -11.73 -6.63 4.10
C GLN A 297 -11.09 -5.55 3.20
N SER A 298 -11.51 -4.31 3.40
CA SER A 298 -11.18 -3.17 2.53
C SER A 298 -9.68 -2.99 2.35
N ARG A 299 -8.88 -3.28 3.39
CA ARG A 299 -7.42 -3.24 3.34
C ARG A 299 -6.81 -4.36 2.49
N PRO A 300 -7.10 -5.66 2.72
CA PRO A 300 -6.75 -6.71 1.77
C PRO A 300 -7.24 -6.44 0.35
N PHE A 301 -8.47 -6.01 0.13
CA PHE A 301 -8.96 -5.67 -1.21
C PHE A 301 -8.07 -4.62 -1.87
N LEU A 302 -7.79 -3.50 -1.19
CA LEU A 302 -6.93 -2.47 -1.73
C LEU A 302 -5.47 -2.91 -1.88
N GLN A 303 -4.97 -3.76 -0.99
CA GLN A 303 -3.64 -4.35 -1.13
C GLN A 303 -3.59 -5.29 -2.35
N HIS A 304 -4.61 -6.09 -2.60
CA HIS A 304 -4.71 -6.96 -3.77
C HIS A 304 -4.89 -6.14 -5.04
N VAL A 305 -5.72 -5.09 -5.04
CA VAL A 305 -5.84 -4.14 -6.16
C VAL A 305 -4.49 -3.49 -6.42
N HIS A 306 -3.79 -2.99 -5.39
CA HIS A 306 -2.45 -2.40 -5.53
C HIS A 306 -1.42 -3.41 -6.03
N HIS A 307 -1.52 -4.67 -5.59
CA HIS A 307 -0.64 -5.75 -6.03
C HIS A 307 -0.92 -6.13 -7.49
N ILE A 308 -2.19 -6.21 -7.90
CA ILE A 308 -2.60 -6.41 -9.29
C ILE A 308 -2.11 -5.25 -10.15
N LEU A 309 -2.30 -4.01 -9.71
CA LEU A 309 -1.79 -2.83 -10.40
C LEU A 309 -0.26 -2.89 -10.54
N ARG A 310 0.48 -3.26 -9.49
CA ARG A 310 1.93 -3.46 -9.56
C ARG A 310 2.35 -4.63 -10.46
N LEU A 311 1.62 -5.74 -10.47
CA LEU A 311 1.88 -6.86 -11.36
C LEU A 311 1.62 -6.46 -12.81
N LEU A 312 0.49 -5.79 -13.10
CA LEU A 312 0.19 -5.21 -14.40
C LEU A 312 1.22 -4.16 -14.80
N GLU A 313 1.78 -3.44 -13.83
CA GLU A 313 2.89 -2.53 -14.09
C GLU A 313 4.16 -3.26 -14.49
N GLN A 314 4.51 -4.35 -13.81
CA GLN A 314 5.78 -5.07 -13.97
C GLN A 314 5.77 -6.11 -15.10
N SER A 315 4.60 -6.60 -15.49
CA SER A 315 4.44 -7.62 -16.53
C SER A 315 3.89 -7.00 -17.82
N LYS A 316 4.23 -7.59 -18.98
CA LYS A 316 3.53 -7.36 -20.24
C LYS A 316 2.42 -8.41 -20.35
N PRO A 317 1.22 -8.21 -19.79
CA PRO A 317 0.14 -9.15 -20.01
C PRO A 317 -0.15 -9.20 -21.51
N THR A 318 -0.10 -10.39 -22.10
CA THR A 318 -0.68 -10.62 -23.43
C THR A 318 -2.17 -10.38 -23.32
N LEU A 319 -2.64 -9.24 -23.84
CA LEU A 319 -4.05 -9.02 -24.11
C LEU A 319 -4.46 -10.08 -25.15
N ARG A 320 -5.32 -11.01 -24.75
CA ARG A 320 -5.95 -11.99 -25.66
C ARG A 320 -7.30 -11.47 -26.11
#